data_AF-A0A9P9Q733-F1
#
_entry.id   AF-A0A9P9Q733-F1
#
_cell.length_a   1.000
_cell.length_b   1.000
_cell.length_c   1.000
_cell.angle_alpha   90.00
_cell.angle_beta   90.00
_cell.angle_gamma   90.00
#
_symmetry.space_group_name_H-M   'P 1'
#
loop_
_entity.id
_entity.type
_entity.pdbx_description
1 polymer ?
#
loop_
_entity_poly.entity_id
_entity_poly.type
_entity_poly.pdbx_seq_one_letter_code
_entity_poly.pdbx_strand_id
1 'polypeptide(L)'
;MRRRTRKAVVHVTLFFGALLLIVYINLPQSNSRFFAWDKVRYETSSASLPEARGVCPGLEKTSKPALVVSRVSSDGDIQWSDRLADKYHRCVYTADAAPDKTSVHLQVPANRGHEAMGYLTFLIDNYEYVPKAGVVFVHGSRWAWHNDAPDYDNAALLSVLNISAALAPSGYHNLRCDWSLSTCPLSTAPQGSLETSSQALLAPWDSRASSDAAVPLALATLFGGKEFARYGGEVYLGRTATVRSQCCAQFVVSQESIWRHSREEYVALRQWLLDGPANKDAAPPDDKVAGRILSYVWHILFIKQRESETAAGVVDLDQLNSQACPRAGECYCRLYGRCNLGGCDKPGRCSGQYQLPPNLKAPTEFVRQRFGIRSQQASERS
;
A
#
# COMPACT_ATOMS: atom_id res chain seq x y z
N MET A 1 54.46 -27.21 -13.43
CA MET A 1 53.19 -27.98 -13.53
C MET A 1 52.85 -28.26 -14.98
N ARG A 2 52.46 -29.51 -15.33
CA ARG A 2 52.04 -29.87 -16.70
C ARG A 2 50.81 -29.04 -17.12
N ARG A 3 50.76 -28.62 -18.38
CA ARG A 3 49.68 -27.78 -18.96
C ARG A 3 48.26 -28.33 -18.71
N ARG A 4 48.11 -29.67 -18.63
CA ARG A 4 46.86 -30.35 -18.23
C ARG A 4 46.47 -30.11 -16.77
N THR A 5 47.42 -30.16 -15.83
CA THR A 5 47.18 -29.91 -14.41
C THR A 5 46.73 -28.47 -14.18
N ARG A 6 47.30 -27.51 -14.94
CA ARG A 6 46.91 -26.09 -14.86
C ARG A 6 45.48 -25.84 -15.35
N LYS A 7 45.04 -26.54 -16.42
CA LYS A 7 43.64 -26.49 -16.89
C LYS A 7 42.67 -27.13 -15.89
N ALA A 8 43.03 -28.27 -15.32
CA ALA A 8 42.20 -28.95 -14.32
C ALA A 8 41.99 -28.08 -13.07
N VAL A 9 43.04 -27.45 -12.55
CA VAL A 9 42.95 -26.51 -11.42
C VAL A 9 42.01 -25.36 -11.76
N VAL A 10 42.13 -24.75 -12.94
CA VAL A 10 41.23 -23.65 -13.36
C VAL A 10 39.77 -24.11 -13.40
N HIS A 11 39.45 -25.27 -13.98
CA HIS A 11 38.08 -25.79 -14.01
C HIS A 11 37.53 -26.10 -12.62
N VAL A 12 38.35 -26.67 -11.75
CA VAL A 12 37.99 -26.95 -10.35
C VAL A 12 37.72 -25.66 -9.58
N THR A 13 38.58 -24.65 -9.73
CA THR A 13 38.38 -23.33 -9.10
C THR A 13 37.11 -22.64 -9.61
N LEU A 14 36.85 -22.69 -10.92
CA LEU A 14 35.61 -22.13 -11.48
C LEU A 14 34.37 -22.89 -10.99
N PHE A 15 34.43 -24.22 -10.92
CA PHE A 15 33.33 -25.04 -10.43
C PHE A 15 33.01 -24.76 -8.95
N PHE A 16 34.02 -24.78 -8.08
CA PHE A 16 33.81 -24.47 -6.66
C PHE A 16 33.46 -23.00 -6.43
N GLY A 17 33.99 -22.08 -7.24
CA GLY A 17 33.58 -20.67 -7.21
C GLY A 17 32.11 -20.50 -7.58
N ALA A 18 31.65 -21.14 -8.65
CA ALA A 18 30.25 -21.13 -9.05
C ALA A 18 29.35 -21.82 -8.00
N LEU A 19 29.78 -22.96 -7.44
CA LEU A 19 29.05 -23.66 -6.40
C LEU A 19 28.92 -22.82 -5.12
N LEU A 20 30.01 -22.20 -4.65
CA LEU A 20 30.00 -21.31 -3.49
C LEU A 20 29.12 -20.09 -3.73
N LEU A 21 29.14 -19.53 -4.94
CA LEU A 21 28.25 -18.43 -5.33
C LEU A 21 26.79 -18.87 -5.31
N ILE A 22 26.45 -20.03 -5.88
CA ILE A 22 25.09 -20.58 -5.85
C ILE A 22 24.63 -20.81 -4.41
N VAL A 23 25.48 -21.43 -3.59
CA VAL A 23 25.19 -21.65 -2.16
C VAL A 23 24.98 -20.32 -1.44
N TYR A 24 25.85 -19.33 -1.65
CA TYR A 24 25.72 -18.00 -1.05
C TYR A 24 24.45 -17.26 -1.48
N ILE A 25 24.03 -17.38 -2.74
CA ILE A 25 22.81 -16.76 -3.26
C ILE A 25 21.57 -17.42 -2.68
N ASN A 26 21.59 -18.74 -2.48
CA ASN A 26 20.45 -19.51 -1.97
C ASN A 26 20.44 -19.65 -0.44
N LEU A 27 21.54 -19.31 0.24
CA LEU A 27 21.57 -19.30 1.70
C LEU A 27 20.70 -18.14 2.22
N PRO A 28 19.75 -18.40 3.13
CA PRO A 28 19.02 -17.32 3.79
C PRO A 28 20.02 -16.41 4.52
N GLN A 29 19.99 -15.10 4.24
CA GLN A 29 20.79 -14.12 4.99
C GLN A 29 20.25 -13.94 6.43
N SER A 30 18.97 -14.22 6.64
CA SER A 30 18.31 -14.30 7.93
C SER A 30 17.10 -15.24 7.80
N ASN A 31 16.91 -16.12 8.77
CA ASN A 31 15.69 -16.92 8.91
C ASN A 31 14.65 -16.21 9.80
N SER A 32 14.88 -14.95 10.17
CA SER A 32 13.92 -14.23 11.00
C SER A 32 12.65 -13.95 10.20
N ARG A 33 11.53 -14.45 10.73
CA ARG A 33 10.18 -14.03 10.34
C ARG A 33 9.72 -12.80 11.12
N PHE A 34 10.47 -12.39 12.14
CA PHE A 34 10.12 -11.27 13.00
C PHE A 34 10.95 -10.04 12.63
N PHE A 35 10.26 -8.91 12.46
CA PHE A 35 10.88 -7.64 12.08
C PHE A 35 10.50 -6.53 13.05
N ALA A 36 11.41 -5.62 13.36
CA ALA A 36 11.17 -4.47 14.23
C ALA A 36 10.43 -3.33 13.48
N TRP A 37 9.33 -3.67 12.79
CA TRP A 37 8.49 -2.74 12.02
C TRP A 37 7.25 -2.25 12.78
N ASP A 38 7.26 -2.40 14.10
CA ASP A 38 6.19 -1.99 15.00
C ASP A 38 6.05 -0.46 15.13
N LYS A 39 7.14 0.28 14.87
CA LYS A 39 7.22 1.72 15.08
C LYS A 39 8.00 2.43 13.98
N VAL A 40 7.47 3.51 13.43
CA VAL A 40 8.23 4.35 12.48
C VAL A 40 9.28 5.16 13.25
N ARG A 41 10.56 5.03 12.86
CA ARG A 41 11.73 5.64 13.52
C ARG A 41 12.50 6.61 12.62
N TYR A 42 11.97 6.92 11.44
CA TYR A 42 12.61 7.89 10.53
C TYR A 42 12.78 9.25 11.20
N GLU A 43 13.96 9.84 11.06
CA GLU A 43 14.27 11.17 11.55
C GLU A 43 14.54 12.10 10.36
N THR A 44 13.73 13.15 10.24
CA THR A 44 13.89 14.16 9.19
C THR A 44 15.16 14.98 9.40
N SER A 45 15.80 15.36 8.30
CA SER A 45 16.85 16.37 8.31
C SER A 45 16.32 17.80 8.10
N SER A 46 15.01 17.95 7.87
CA SER A 46 14.40 19.25 7.66
C SER A 46 14.45 20.11 8.92
N ALA A 47 14.79 21.39 8.75
CA ALA A 47 14.82 22.35 9.85
C ALA A 47 13.42 22.75 10.34
N SER A 48 12.39 22.56 9.51
CA SER A 48 11.00 22.87 9.83
C SER A 48 10.05 21.81 9.29
N LEU A 49 8.90 21.67 9.96
CA LEU A 49 7.81 20.81 9.53
C LEU A 49 6.73 21.65 8.81
N PRO A 50 6.00 21.07 7.85
CA PRO A 50 4.87 21.76 7.24
C PRO A 50 3.79 22.12 8.28
N GLU A 51 3.20 23.30 8.14
CA GLU A 51 2.05 23.73 8.94
C GLU A 51 0.84 22.79 8.74
N ALA A 52 0.05 22.61 9.79
CA ALA A 52 -1.20 21.85 9.72
C ALA A 52 -2.25 22.66 8.93
N ARG A 53 -2.59 22.17 7.73
CA ARG A 53 -3.56 22.81 6.81
C ARG A 53 -4.54 21.81 6.19
N GLY A 54 -4.55 20.60 6.70
CA GLY A 54 -5.32 19.47 6.25
C GLY A 54 -6.52 19.14 7.12
N VAL A 55 -6.97 20.05 7.99
CA VAL A 55 -8.13 19.80 8.87
C VAL A 55 -9.37 19.56 8.01
N CYS A 56 -10.05 18.44 8.23
CA CYS A 56 -11.29 18.11 7.55
C CYS A 56 -12.49 18.74 8.29
N PRO A 57 -13.18 19.73 7.68
CA PRO A 57 -14.23 20.47 8.38
C PRO A 57 -15.36 19.58 8.90
N GLY A 58 -15.74 19.79 10.16
CA GLY A 58 -16.89 19.12 10.80
C GLY A 58 -16.67 17.65 11.13
N LEU A 59 -15.47 17.11 10.94
CA LEU A 59 -15.13 15.73 11.27
C LEU A 59 -15.31 15.47 12.77
N GLU A 60 -14.98 16.44 13.62
CA GLU A 60 -15.09 16.34 15.08
C GLU A 60 -16.52 16.16 15.59
N LYS A 61 -17.53 16.43 14.75
CA LYS A 61 -18.96 16.33 15.07
C LYS A 61 -19.64 15.11 14.45
N THR A 62 -18.93 14.35 13.61
CA THR A 62 -19.53 13.25 12.85
C THR A 62 -19.46 11.92 13.58
N SER A 63 -20.51 11.11 13.46
CA SER A 63 -20.49 9.68 13.84
C SER A 63 -20.26 8.76 12.65
N LYS A 64 -20.24 9.32 11.43
CA LYS A 64 -20.05 8.56 10.19
C LYS A 64 -18.59 8.14 10.03
N PRO A 65 -18.31 7.04 9.32
CA PRO A 65 -16.96 6.76 8.84
C PRO A 65 -16.45 7.91 7.97
N ALA A 66 -15.17 8.22 8.05
CA ALA A 66 -14.55 9.19 7.14
C ALA A 66 -14.26 8.54 5.79
N LEU A 67 -14.56 9.24 4.69
CA LEU A 67 -14.11 8.92 3.34
C LEU A 67 -13.06 9.94 2.93
N VAL A 68 -11.80 9.53 3.00
CA VAL A 68 -10.64 10.33 2.63
C VAL A 68 -10.32 10.05 1.17
N VAL A 69 -10.50 11.06 0.34
CA VAL A 69 -10.22 11.00 -1.09
C VAL A 69 -8.97 11.80 -1.39
N SER A 70 -7.97 11.16 -1.98
CA SER A 70 -6.77 11.83 -2.47
C SER A 70 -6.79 11.87 -3.99
N ARG A 71 -6.65 13.05 -4.57
CA ARG A 71 -6.88 13.28 -6.00
C ARG A 71 -5.96 14.35 -6.58
N VAL A 72 -5.94 14.42 -7.90
CA VAL A 72 -5.44 15.55 -8.69
C VAL A 72 -6.56 16.16 -9.52
N SER A 73 -6.37 17.36 -10.06
CA SER A 73 -7.38 18.09 -10.81
C SER A 73 -7.80 17.33 -12.09
N SER A 74 -6.87 16.60 -12.70
CA SER A 74 -7.13 15.77 -13.89
C SER A 74 -8.00 14.53 -13.65
N ASP A 75 -8.28 14.15 -12.40
CA ASP A 75 -9.20 13.05 -12.06
C ASP A 75 -10.68 13.38 -12.35
N GLY A 76 -11.00 14.63 -12.73
CA GLY A 76 -12.35 15.05 -13.10
C GLY A 76 -13.19 15.54 -11.91
N ASP A 77 -14.52 15.46 -11.99
CA ASP A 77 -15.38 15.96 -10.92
C ASP A 77 -15.48 14.97 -9.74
N ILE A 78 -15.52 15.46 -8.50
CA ILE A 78 -15.73 14.67 -7.28
C ILE A 78 -17.21 14.58 -6.85
N GLN A 79 -18.13 15.22 -7.58
CA GLN A 79 -19.58 15.17 -7.33
C GLN A 79 -20.15 13.74 -7.27
N TRP A 80 -19.49 12.75 -7.89
CA TRP A 80 -19.92 11.36 -7.76
C TRP A 80 -19.95 10.87 -6.30
N SER A 81 -19.11 11.45 -5.44
CA SER A 81 -19.05 11.12 -4.02
C SER A 81 -20.18 11.78 -3.22
N ASP A 82 -20.93 12.74 -3.78
CA ASP A 82 -22.05 13.42 -3.09
C ASP A 82 -23.13 12.42 -2.69
N ARG A 83 -23.37 11.43 -3.54
CA ARG A 83 -24.34 10.34 -3.30
C ARG A 83 -23.94 9.43 -2.14
N LEU A 84 -22.70 9.54 -1.65
CA LEU A 84 -22.18 8.76 -0.53
C LEU A 84 -22.24 9.54 0.79
N ALA A 85 -22.71 10.80 0.79
CA ALA A 85 -22.74 11.67 1.96
C ALA A 85 -23.64 11.15 3.09
N ASP A 86 -24.66 10.34 2.79
CA ASP A 86 -25.50 9.71 3.81
C ASP A 86 -24.71 8.70 4.64
N LYS A 87 -23.77 7.99 4.00
CA LYS A 87 -22.95 6.95 4.62
C LYS A 87 -21.62 7.45 5.18
N TYR A 88 -21.01 8.46 4.56
CA TYR A 88 -19.65 8.90 4.89
C TYR A 88 -19.54 10.40 5.20
N HIS A 89 -18.61 10.75 6.08
CA HIS A 89 -18.07 12.11 6.21
C HIS A 89 -16.91 12.29 5.22
N ARG A 90 -17.01 13.22 4.28
CA ARG A 90 -16.04 13.29 3.16
C ARG A 90 -14.92 14.29 3.44
N CYS A 91 -13.69 13.86 3.19
CA CYS A 91 -12.48 14.68 3.27
C CYS A 91 -11.71 14.55 1.95
N VAL A 92 -11.77 15.57 1.09
CA VAL A 92 -11.19 15.52 -0.26
C VAL A 92 -9.94 16.40 -0.32
N TYR A 93 -8.79 15.78 -0.56
CA TYR A 93 -7.50 16.44 -0.71
C TYR A 93 -7.11 16.47 -2.18
N THR A 94 -6.91 17.68 -2.72
CA THR A 94 -6.49 17.88 -4.11
C THR A 94 -5.02 18.28 -4.15
N ALA A 95 -4.17 17.34 -4.56
CA ALA A 95 -2.72 17.45 -4.38
C ALA A 95 -2.06 18.54 -5.23
N ASP A 96 -2.64 18.83 -6.40
CA ASP A 96 -2.19 19.86 -7.35
C ASP A 96 -2.97 21.18 -7.24
N ALA A 97 -3.79 21.35 -6.20
CA ALA A 97 -4.47 22.61 -5.94
C ALA A 97 -3.47 23.71 -5.57
N ALA A 98 -3.76 24.94 -5.97
CA ALA A 98 -2.97 26.10 -5.57
C ALA A 98 -3.03 26.29 -4.04
N PRO A 99 -1.90 26.56 -3.36
CA PRO A 99 -1.91 26.79 -1.92
C PRO A 99 -2.74 28.02 -1.53
N ASP A 100 -3.67 27.84 -0.60
CA ASP A 100 -4.42 28.90 0.06
C ASP A 100 -3.83 29.15 1.46
N LYS A 101 -3.02 30.19 1.57
CA LYS A 101 -2.37 30.55 2.84
C LYS A 101 -3.34 31.00 3.93
N THR A 102 -4.58 31.30 3.60
CA THR A 102 -5.62 31.73 4.55
C THR A 102 -6.44 30.57 5.10
N SER A 103 -6.44 29.43 4.41
CA SER A 103 -7.17 28.23 4.82
C SER A 103 -6.29 27.25 5.60
N VAL A 104 -6.90 26.59 6.59
CA VAL A 104 -6.32 25.46 7.34
C VAL A 104 -6.98 24.12 6.96
N HIS A 105 -7.78 24.12 5.89
CA HIS A 105 -8.61 23.00 5.52
C HIS A 105 -8.17 22.31 4.22
N LEU A 106 -8.13 20.98 4.27
CA LEU A 106 -8.01 20.09 3.10
C LEU A 106 -6.83 20.37 2.14
N GLN A 107 -5.78 21.04 2.61
CA GLN A 107 -4.57 21.29 1.84
C GLN A 107 -3.47 20.30 2.19
N VAL A 108 -2.71 19.90 1.18
CA VAL A 108 -1.51 19.08 1.35
C VAL A 108 -0.25 19.95 1.24
N PRO A 109 0.87 19.56 1.87
CA PRO A 109 2.09 20.36 1.82
C PRO A 109 2.85 20.26 0.48
N ALA A 110 2.61 19.21 -0.31
CA ALA A 110 3.21 19.02 -1.63
C ALA A 110 2.43 18.00 -2.47
N ASN A 111 2.56 18.07 -3.79
CA ASN A 111 2.14 16.99 -4.68
C ASN A 111 3.25 15.94 -4.78
N ARG A 112 3.29 14.98 -3.84
CA ARG A 112 4.40 14.02 -3.68
C ARG A 112 3.88 12.66 -3.23
N GLY A 113 4.30 11.58 -3.88
CA GLY A 113 3.95 10.21 -3.46
C GLY A 113 2.48 9.82 -3.72
N HIS A 114 1.86 10.43 -4.73
CA HIS A 114 0.48 10.17 -5.14
C HIS A 114 -0.54 10.32 -4.00
N GLU A 115 -1.39 9.31 -3.77
CA GLU A 115 -2.48 9.38 -2.80
C GLU A 115 -1.97 9.58 -1.37
N ALA A 116 -0.76 9.10 -1.10
CA ALA A 116 -0.18 9.04 0.23
C ALA A 116 -0.10 10.40 0.93
N MET A 117 0.17 11.49 0.21
CA MET A 117 0.27 12.80 0.85
C MET A 117 -1.06 13.25 1.44
N GLY A 118 -2.16 13.06 0.70
CA GLY A 118 -3.51 13.34 1.21
C GLY A 118 -3.84 12.47 2.42
N TYR A 119 -3.48 11.18 2.38
CA TYR A 119 -3.75 10.25 3.48
C TYR A 119 -2.96 10.62 4.74
N LEU A 120 -1.66 10.88 4.62
CA LEU A 120 -0.81 11.29 5.74
C LEU A 120 -1.24 12.63 6.32
N THR A 121 -1.62 13.57 5.45
CA THR A 121 -2.16 14.86 5.88
C THR A 121 -3.43 14.68 6.71
N PHE A 122 -4.36 13.81 6.29
CA PHE A 122 -5.53 13.47 7.09
C PHE A 122 -5.15 12.87 8.45
N LEU A 123 -4.28 11.85 8.45
CA LEU A 123 -3.85 11.12 9.65
C LEU A 123 -3.15 12.03 10.67
N ILE A 124 -2.43 13.05 10.22
CA ILE A 124 -1.71 14.00 11.08
C ILE A 124 -2.64 15.09 11.61
N ASP A 125 -3.33 15.80 10.70
CA ASP A 125 -4.03 17.03 11.04
C ASP A 125 -5.42 16.77 11.67
N ASN A 126 -5.90 15.52 11.63
CA ASN A 126 -7.17 15.09 12.20
C ASN A 126 -7.01 13.98 13.24
N TYR A 127 -5.79 13.74 13.73
CA TYR A 127 -5.42 12.59 14.55
C TYR A 127 -6.33 12.37 15.77
N GLU A 128 -6.71 13.46 16.46
CA GLU A 128 -7.57 13.41 17.65
C GLU A 128 -9.05 13.13 17.33
N TYR A 129 -9.47 13.39 16.09
CA TYR A 129 -10.88 13.35 15.65
C TYR A 129 -11.16 12.22 14.65
N VAL A 130 -10.26 11.24 14.53
CA VAL A 130 -10.48 10.03 13.72
C VAL A 130 -11.78 9.36 14.15
N PRO A 131 -12.77 9.09 13.27
CA PRO A 131 -14.05 8.52 13.69
C PRO A 131 -13.95 7.06 14.15
N LYS A 132 -14.67 6.70 15.22
CA LYS A 132 -14.81 5.30 15.70
C LYS A 132 -15.36 4.34 14.64
N ALA A 133 -16.19 4.85 13.73
CA ALA A 133 -16.76 4.06 12.64
C ALA A 133 -15.71 3.65 11.57
N GLY A 134 -14.48 4.16 11.64
CA GLY A 134 -13.39 3.85 10.74
C GLY A 134 -13.17 4.90 9.66
N VAL A 135 -12.08 4.74 8.92
CA VAL A 135 -11.65 5.64 7.84
C VAL A 135 -11.41 4.83 6.57
N VAL A 136 -11.99 5.27 5.47
CA VAL A 136 -11.83 4.70 4.13
C VAL A 136 -10.97 5.64 3.29
N PHE A 137 -9.86 5.14 2.77
CA PHE A 137 -8.92 5.88 1.93
C PHE A 137 -9.05 5.41 0.48
N VAL A 138 -9.28 6.34 -0.45
CA VAL A 138 -9.42 6.04 -1.89
C VAL A 138 -8.78 7.09 -2.78
N HIS A 139 -8.46 6.67 -4.00
CA HIS A 139 -8.08 7.57 -5.08
C HIS A 139 -9.31 8.32 -5.64
N GLY A 140 -9.10 9.51 -6.20
CA GLY A 140 -10.15 10.42 -6.69
C GLY A 140 -10.95 9.96 -7.91
N SER A 141 -10.35 9.16 -8.79
CA SER A 141 -11.02 8.70 -10.00
C SER A 141 -12.14 7.71 -9.68
N ARG A 142 -13.39 8.07 -10.04
CA ARG A 142 -14.54 7.16 -9.93
C ARG A 142 -14.32 5.86 -10.69
N TRP A 143 -13.74 5.95 -11.89
CA TRP A 143 -13.51 4.80 -12.75
C TRP A 143 -12.03 4.58 -13.01
N ALA A 144 -11.46 3.59 -12.33
CA ALA A 144 -10.04 3.29 -12.40
C ALA A 144 -9.81 1.78 -12.44
N TRP A 145 -8.74 1.35 -13.13
CA TRP A 145 -8.38 -0.06 -13.27
C TRP A 145 -8.17 -0.78 -11.93
N HIS A 146 -7.89 -0.04 -10.86
CA HIS A 146 -7.67 -0.55 -9.52
C HIS A 146 -8.94 -0.62 -8.66
N ASN A 147 -10.10 -0.27 -9.21
CA ASN A 147 -11.39 -0.51 -8.57
C ASN A 147 -11.87 -1.92 -8.90
N ASP A 148 -12.12 -2.72 -7.86
CA ASP A 148 -12.41 -4.14 -7.97
C ASP A 148 -13.88 -4.44 -8.31
N ALA A 149 -14.34 -3.84 -9.40
CA ALA A 149 -15.68 -3.96 -9.95
C ALA A 149 -15.62 -4.30 -11.45
N PRO A 150 -16.61 -5.01 -12.01
CA PRO A 150 -16.63 -5.34 -13.44
C PRO A 150 -16.63 -4.11 -14.36
N ASP A 151 -17.23 -3.02 -13.89
CA ASP A 151 -17.32 -1.73 -14.57
C ASP A 151 -16.35 -0.68 -14.05
N TYR A 152 -15.46 -1.07 -13.12
CA TYR A 152 -14.46 -0.24 -12.47
C TYR A 152 -15.03 0.93 -11.66
N ASP A 153 -16.32 0.92 -11.30
CA ASP A 153 -16.96 2.03 -10.56
C ASP A 153 -16.70 1.96 -9.05
N ASN A 154 -15.91 2.91 -8.53
CA ASN A 154 -15.64 3.01 -7.10
C ASN A 154 -16.86 3.44 -6.29
N ALA A 155 -17.75 4.27 -6.88
CA ALA A 155 -18.94 4.75 -6.19
C ALA A 155 -19.88 3.58 -5.84
N ALA A 156 -20.01 2.62 -6.77
CA ALA A 156 -20.78 1.40 -6.55
C ALA A 156 -20.18 0.57 -5.41
N LEU A 157 -18.86 0.33 -5.42
CA LEU A 157 -18.17 -0.42 -4.36
C LEU A 157 -18.33 0.25 -2.99
N LEU A 158 -18.11 1.57 -2.91
CA LEU A 158 -18.21 2.33 -1.66
C LEU A 158 -19.64 2.37 -1.11
N SER A 159 -20.65 2.43 -1.98
CA SER A 159 -22.05 2.41 -1.55
C SER A 159 -22.40 1.14 -0.75
N VAL A 160 -21.87 -0.02 -1.16
CA VAL A 160 -22.15 -1.32 -0.52
C VAL A 160 -21.05 -1.82 0.42
N LEU A 161 -19.93 -1.08 0.56
CA LEU A 161 -18.81 -1.47 1.43
C LEU A 161 -19.26 -1.69 2.89
N ASN A 162 -19.07 -2.89 3.42
CA ASN A 162 -19.35 -3.23 4.79
C ASN A 162 -18.10 -2.98 5.67
N ILE A 163 -18.03 -1.77 6.23
CA ILE A 163 -16.87 -1.31 7.01
C ILE A 163 -16.68 -2.15 8.28
N SER A 164 -17.76 -2.44 9.01
CA SER A 164 -17.67 -3.23 10.25
C SER A 164 -17.12 -4.64 9.97
N ALA A 165 -17.64 -5.31 8.94
CA ALA A 165 -17.15 -6.64 8.56
C ALA A 165 -15.71 -6.60 8.03
N ALA A 166 -15.34 -5.55 7.29
CA ALA A 166 -13.97 -5.35 6.80
C ALA A 166 -12.96 -5.22 7.94
N LEU A 167 -13.31 -4.46 8.98
CA LEU A 167 -12.42 -4.15 10.10
C LEU A 167 -12.36 -5.23 11.18
N ALA A 168 -13.40 -6.07 11.30
CA ALA A 168 -13.52 -7.04 12.39
C ALA A 168 -12.29 -7.98 12.60
N PRO A 169 -11.62 -8.51 11.56
CA PRO A 169 -10.53 -9.46 11.76
C PRO A 169 -9.24 -8.84 12.30
N SER A 170 -8.89 -7.63 11.82
CA SER A 170 -7.52 -7.10 11.96
C SER A 170 -7.46 -5.58 12.11
N GLY A 171 -8.58 -4.88 12.09
CA GLY A 171 -8.65 -3.42 12.08
C GLY A 171 -8.20 -2.76 10.77
N TYR A 172 -7.95 -3.55 9.72
CA TYR A 172 -7.53 -3.07 8.40
C TYR A 172 -8.01 -4.01 7.29
N HIS A 173 -8.42 -3.45 6.15
CA HIS A 173 -8.64 -4.24 4.93
C HIS A 173 -8.35 -3.43 3.66
N ASN A 174 -7.62 -4.00 2.71
CA ASN A 174 -7.51 -3.41 1.37
C ASN A 174 -8.85 -3.58 0.62
N LEU A 175 -9.28 -2.58 -0.14
CA LEU A 175 -10.57 -2.64 -0.86
C LEU A 175 -10.52 -3.56 -2.09
N ARG A 176 -9.33 -3.96 -2.53
CA ARG A 176 -9.13 -4.87 -3.67
C ARG A 176 -9.01 -6.31 -3.20
N CYS A 177 -9.81 -7.20 -3.78
CA CYS A 177 -9.82 -8.65 -3.60
C CYS A 177 -9.00 -9.41 -4.65
N ASP A 178 -8.96 -8.94 -5.91
CA ASP A 178 -8.26 -9.62 -7.01
C ASP A 178 -6.73 -9.48 -6.91
N TRP A 179 -6.03 -10.61 -7.05
CA TRP A 179 -4.59 -10.73 -6.86
C TRP A 179 -3.75 -10.44 -8.12
N SER A 180 -4.34 -10.13 -9.28
CA SER A 180 -3.63 -10.07 -10.57
C SER A 180 -2.45 -9.08 -10.61
N LEU A 181 -2.45 -8.05 -9.77
CA LEU A 181 -1.34 -7.09 -9.62
C LEU A 181 -0.78 -7.01 -8.19
N SER A 182 -1.15 -7.96 -7.34
CA SER A 182 -0.72 -8.05 -5.94
C SER A 182 0.65 -8.70 -5.79
N THR A 183 1.13 -8.82 -4.55
CA THR A 183 2.26 -9.69 -4.17
C THR A 183 1.80 -10.93 -3.40
N CYS A 184 0.50 -11.21 -3.37
CA CYS A 184 -0.07 -12.38 -2.70
C CYS A 184 0.29 -13.75 -3.29
N PRO A 185 0.48 -13.93 -4.61
CA PRO A 185 0.90 -15.22 -5.16
C PRO A 185 2.21 -15.71 -4.53
N LEU A 186 2.27 -17.01 -4.23
CA LEU A 186 3.48 -17.64 -3.66
C LEU A 186 4.69 -17.56 -4.60
N SER A 187 4.45 -17.42 -5.90
CA SER A 187 5.46 -17.25 -6.94
C SER A 187 6.03 -15.83 -7.03
N THR A 188 5.57 -14.89 -6.20
CA THR A 188 6.11 -13.52 -6.18
C THR A 188 7.57 -13.56 -5.73
N ALA A 189 8.47 -13.00 -6.54
CA ALA A 189 9.87 -12.88 -6.19
C ALA A 189 10.05 -12.00 -4.93
N PRO A 190 10.93 -12.37 -3.99
CA PRO A 190 11.26 -11.53 -2.84
C PRO A 190 11.75 -10.14 -3.29
N GLN A 191 11.29 -9.10 -2.62
CA GLN A 191 11.66 -7.71 -2.93
C GLN A 191 13.19 -7.49 -2.83
N GLY A 192 13.85 -8.14 -1.87
CA GLY A 192 15.30 -8.08 -1.71
C GLY A 192 16.09 -9.03 -2.60
N SER A 193 15.46 -9.81 -3.49
CA SER A 193 16.17 -10.82 -4.28
C SER A 193 17.10 -10.21 -5.34
N LEU A 194 18.08 -11.00 -5.78
CA LEU A 194 18.95 -10.63 -6.91
C LEU A 194 18.19 -10.53 -8.23
N GLU A 195 17.14 -11.32 -8.40
CA GLU A 195 16.24 -11.26 -9.56
C GLU A 195 15.56 -9.89 -9.62
N THR A 196 14.88 -9.48 -8.55
CA THR A 196 14.20 -8.18 -8.45
C THR A 196 15.18 -7.03 -8.68
N SER A 197 16.37 -7.12 -8.08
CA SER A 197 17.42 -6.10 -8.22
C SER A 197 17.95 -6.01 -9.65
N SER A 198 18.14 -7.15 -10.31
CA SER A 198 18.60 -7.23 -11.70
C SER A 198 17.53 -6.74 -12.67
N GLN A 199 16.25 -7.05 -12.43
CA GLN A 199 15.15 -6.52 -13.22
C GLN A 199 15.05 -5.00 -13.11
N ALA A 200 15.15 -4.45 -11.90
CA ALA A 200 15.15 -2.99 -11.69
C ALA A 200 16.34 -2.30 -12.39
N LEU A 201 17.51 -2.93 -12.40
CA LEU A 201 18.69 -2.40 -13.10
C LEU A 201 18.56 -2.45 -14.62
N LEU A 202 18.04 -3.56 -15.17
CA LEU A 202 17.93 -3.78 -16.62
C LEU A 202 16.73 -3.07 -17.25
N ALA A 203 15.68 -2.86 -16.48
CA ALA A 203 14.45 -2.18 -16.90
C ALA A 203 14.06 -1.08 -15.90
N PRO A 204 14.86 0.00 -15.75
CA PRO A 204 14.60 1.05 -14.75
C PRO A 204 13.27 1.80 -14.97
N TRP A 205 12.72 1.76 -16.19
CA TRP A 205 11.39 2.31 -16.52
C TRP A 205 10.22 1.44 -16.01
N ASP A 206 10.48 0.19 -15.60
CA ASP A 206 9.48 -0.64 -14.92
C ASP A 206 9.33 -0.18 -13.48
N SER A 207 8.33 0.68 -13.24
CA SER A 207 8.07 1.20 -11.91
C SER A 207 7.75 0.11 -10.89
N ARG A 208 7.24 -1.06 -11.30
CA ARG A 208 7.01 -2.18 -10.38
C ARG A 208 8.34 -2.75 -9.90
N ALA A 209 9.21 -3.12 -10.83
CA ALA A 209 10.53 -3.67 -10.49
C ALA A 209 11.36 -2.69 -9.67
N SER A 210 11.42 -1.42 -10.07
CA SER A 210 12.13 -0.37 -9.35
C SER A 210 11.59 -0.14 -7.94
N SER A 211 10.26 -0.23 -7.76
CA SER A 211 9.66 -0.11 -6.42
C SER A 211 9.95 -1.32 -5.56
N ASP A 212 9.75 -2.53 -6.09
CA ASP A 212 9.96 -3.76 -5.35
C ASP A 212 11.43 -3.86 -4.88
N ALA A 213 12.40 -3.49 -5.73
CA ALA A 213 13.82 -3.45 -5.37
C ALA A 213 14.15 -2.40 -4.29
N ALA A 214 13.36 -1.33 -4.19
CA ALA A 214 13.57 -0.25 -3.21
C ALA A 214 12.95 -0.53 -1.84
N VAL A 215 11.98 -1.45 -1.74
CA VAL A 215 11.29 -1.78 -0.47
C VAL A 215 12.24 -2.14 0.67
N PRO A 216 13.25 -3.02 0.52
CA PRO A 216 14.11 -3.41 1.64
C PRO A 216 14.83 -2.24 2.30
N LEU A 217 15.38 -1.32 1.49
CA LEU A 217 16.05 -0.12 2.00
C LEU A 217 15.05 0.87 2.58
N ALA A 218 13.88 1.02 1.96
CA ALA A 218 12.83 1.88 2.50
C ALA A 218 12.32 1.41 3.87
N LEU A 219 12.10 0.11 4.07
CA LEU A 219 11.72 -0.44 5.37
C LEU A 219 12.84 -0.25 6.40
N ALA A 220 14.09 -0.50 6.02
CA ALA A 220 15.24 -0.30 6.89
C ALA A 220 15.40 1.16 7.34
N THR A 221 15.20 2.12 6.43
CA THR A 221 15.29 3.56 6.74
C THR A 221 14.09 4.04 7.57
N LEU A 222 12.87 3.61 7.22
CA LEU A 222 11.64 3.99 7.93
C LEU A 222 11.58 3.45 9.35
N PHE A 223 11.89 2.17 9.54
CA PHE A 223 11.74 1.48 10.82
C PHE A 223 13.04 1.43 11.62
N GLY A 224 14.21 1.56 10.99
CA GLY A 224 15.50 1.60 11.67
C GLY A 224 15.96 3.02 12.06
N GLY A 225 15.67 4.04 11.25
CA GLY A 225 16.14 5.40 11.48
C GLY A 225 17.65 5.49 11.70
N LYS A 226 18.09 6.36 12.61
CA LYS A 226 19.50 6.44 13.05
C LYS A 226 19.95 5.22 13.86
N GLU A 227 19.00 4.45 14.40
CA GLU A 227 19.26 3.22 15.13
C GLU A 227 19.41 1.99 14.20
N PHE A 228 19.49 2.17 12.88
CA PHE A 228 19.70 1.05 11.95
C PHE A 228 20.89 0.17 12.35
N ALA A 229 22.00 0.77 12.82
CA ALA A 229 23.17 0.04 13.29
C ALA A 229 22.88 -0.85 14.53
N ARG A 230 21.88 -0.49 15.33
CA ARG A 230 21.43 -1.23 16.52
C ARG A 230 20.48 -2.37 16.16
N TYR A 231 19.54 -2.14 15.26
CA TYR A 231 18.54 -3.14 14.83
C TYR A 231 19.08 -4.08 13.74
N GLY A 232 20.09 -3.66 12.97
CA GLY A 232 20.76 -4.47 11.97
C GLY A 232 19.79 -5.16 11.00
N GLY A 233 19.86 -6.50 10.95
CA GLY A 233 19.02 -7.32 10.08
C GLY A 233 17.55 -7.41 10.47
N GLU A 234 17.13 -6.90 11.63
CA GLU A 234 15.75 -6.99 12.13
C GLU A 234 14.80 -5.98 11.49
N VAL A 235 15.33 -4.92 10.86
CA VAL A 235 14.52 -3.94 10.10
C VAL A 235 14.69 -4.10 8.59
N TYR A 236 15.66 -4.91 8.16
CA TYR A 236 16.02 -5.09 6.76
C TYR A 236 15.35 -6.35 6.18
N LEU A 237 14.54 -6.18 5.13
CA LEU A 237 13.94 -7.31 4.42
C LEU A 237 14.99 -8.06 3.59
N GLY A 238 15.38 -9.25 4.05
CA GLY A 238 16.39 -10.08 3.40
C GLY A 238 15.99 -10.63 2.02
N ARG A 239 16.96 -11.25 1.33
CA ARG A 239 16.83 -11.74 -0.07
C ARG A 239 15.78 -12.83 -0.30
N THR A 240 15.39 -13.53 0.76
CA THR A 240 14.49 -14.69 0.71
C THR A 240 13.09 -14.39 1.29
N ALA A 241 12.95 -13.27 2.00
CA ALA A 241 11.70 -12.86 2.63
C ALA A 241 10.88 -11.99 1.68
N THR A 242 9.55 -12.20 1.64
CA THR A 242 8.65 -11.46 0.77
C THR A 242 7.55 -10.79 1.58
N VAL A 243 7.35 -9.49 1.40
CA VAL A 243 6.17 -8.78 1.91
C VAL A 243 5.04 -8.94 0.90
N ARG A 244 3.92 -9.50 1.35
CA ARG A 244 2.77 -9.86 0.50
C ARG A 244 1.56 -9.03 0.88
N SER A 245 0.92 -8.43 -0.12
CA SER A 245 -0.31 -7.69 0.05
C SER A 245 -1.09 -7.60 -1.24
N GLN A 246 -2.40 -7.41 -1.10
CA GLN A 246 -3.27 -6.96 -2.19
C GLN A 246 -2.76 -5.63 -2.76
N CYS A 247 -2.96 -5.40 -4.06
CA CYS A 247 -2.45 -4.18 -4.68
C CYS A 247 -3.15 -2.93 -4.15
N CYS A 248 -2.37 -1.84 -4.19
CA CYS A 248 -2.83 -0.47 -4.34
C CYS A 248 -3.21 0.18 -3.00
N ALA A 249 -3.20 1.51 -2.96
CA ALA A 249 -3.45 2.29 -1.75
C ALA A 249 -4.94 2.66 -1.59
N GLN A 250 -5.84 1.67 -1.68
CA GLN A 250 -7.26 1.85 -1.33
C GLN A 250 -7.63 0.88 -0.22
N PHE A 251 -7.97 1.38 0.95
CA PHE A 251 -8.17 0.55 2.14
C PHE A 251 -9.11 1.19 3.14
N VAL A 252 -9.56 0.38 4.10
CA VAL A 252 -10.32 0.82 5.27
C VAL A 252 -9.54 0.44 6.53
N VAL A 253 -9.54 1.33 7.53
CA VAL A 253 -8.80 1.16 8.78
C VAL A 253 -9.62 1.64 9.98
N SER A 254 -9.46 0.97 11.12
CA SER A 254 -10.14 1.31 12.37
C SER A 254 -9.42 2.44 13.12
N GLN A 255 -10.15 3.16 13.97
CA GLN A 255 -9.59 4.19 14.84
C GLN A 255 -8.46 3.62 15.71
N GLU A 256 -8.67 2.46 16.29
CA GLU A 256 -7.71 1.79 17.17
C GLU A 256 -6.43 1.45 16.41
N SER A 257 -6.55 1.02 15.15
CA SER A 257 -5.38 0.69 14.32
C SER A 257 -4.58 1.92 13.93
N ILE A 258 -5.25 3.06 13.70
CA ILE A 258 -4.56 4.34 13.50
C ILE A 258 -3.83 4.76 14.78
N TRP A 259 -4.48 4.68 15.95
CA TRP A 259 -3.91 5.12 17.22
C TRP A 259 -2.87 4.19 17.84
N ARG A 260 -2.61 3.02 17.23
CA ARG A 260 -1.44 2.20 17.58
C ARG A 260 -0.11 2.88 17.25
N HIS A 261 -0.12 3.84 16.33
CA HIS A 261 1.03 4.65 15.97
C HIS A 261 0.79 6.10 16.38
N SER A 262 1.81 6.76 16.94
CA SER A 262 1.65 8.14 17.36
C SER A 262 1.48 9.10 16.18
N ARG A 263 0.94 10.29 16.43
CA ARG A 263 0.89 11.36 15.41
C ARG A 263 2.27 11.65 14.83
N GLU A 264 3.31 11.61 15.67
CA GLU A 264 4.70 11.86 15.30
C GLU A 264 5.26 10.78 14.36
N GLU A 265 4.80 9.52 14.45
CA GLU A 265 5.15 8.46 13.48
C GLU A 265 4.60 8.77 12.09
N TYR A 266 3.37 9.29 11.99
CA TYR A 266 2.81 9.75 10.72
C TYR A 266 3.53 10.98 10.19
N VAL A 267 3.92 11.91 11.07
CA VAL A 267 4.78 13.04 10.70
C VAL A 267 6.12 12.56 10.16
N ALA A 268 6.78 11.61 10.82
CA ALA A 268 8.03 11.00 10.35
C ALA A 268 7.86 10.35 8.98
N LEU A 269 6.78 9.61 8.77
CA LEU A 269 6.45 8.99 7.47
C LEU A 269 6.20 10.03 6.36
N ARG A 270 5.54 11.15 6.69
CA ARG A 270 5.36 12.28 5.77
C ARG A 270 6.68 12.96 5.44
N GLN A 271 7.55 13.14 6.43
CA GLN A 271 8.86 13.73 6.20
C GLN A 271 9.76 12.82 5.38
N TRP A 272 9.68 11.50 5.55
CA TRP A 272 10.41 10.56 4.69
C TRP A 272 10.07 10.75 3.20
N LEU A 273 8.81 11.02 2.87
CA LEU A 273 8.41 11.39 1.50
C LEU A 273 8.97 12.75 1.05
N LEU A 274 8.85 13.76 1.91
CA LEU A 274 9.20 15.15 1.60
C LEU A 274 10.70 15.38 1.51
N ASP A 275 11.50 14.65 2.30
CA ASP A 275 12.95 14.74 2.31
C ASP A 275 13.57 14.02 1.09
N GLY A 276 12.86 13.05 0.51
CA GLY A 276 13.32 12.19 -0.60
C GLY A 276 14.02 12.89 -1.77
N PRO A 277 13.50 14.01 -2.33
CA PRO A 277 14.14 14.73 -3.42
C PRO A 277 15.56 15.25 -3.10
N ALA A 278 15.88 15.49 -1.83
CA ALA A 278 17.16 16.05 -1.39
C ALA A 278 17.98 15.09 -0.51
N ASN A 279 17.38 14.01 -0.02
CA ASN A 279 17.98 13.07 0.90
C ASN A 279 17.93 11.64 0.34
N LYS A 280 19.10 11.11 -0.01
CA LYS A 280 19.26 9.73 -0.53
C LYS A 280 18.90 8.63 0.48
N ASP A 281 18.87 8.98 1.78
CA ASP A 281 18.52 8.07 2.87
C ASP A 281 17.01 8.17 3.22
N ALA A 282 16.23 8.89 2.40
CA ALA A 282 14.78 9.05 2.50
C ALA A 282 14.05 8.39 1.30
N ALA A 283 12.82 8.81 1.00
CA ALA A 283 12.06 8.21 -0.10
C ALA A 283 12.74 8.39 -1.47
N PRO A 284 12.68 7.39 -2.37
CA PRO A 284 13.17 7.57 -3.74
C PRO A 284 12.52 8.78 -4.43
N PRO A 285 13.26 9.58 -5.21
CA PRO A 285 12.75 10.83 -5.78
C PRO A 285 11.60 10.65 -6.77
N ASP A 286 11.47 9.47 -7.39
CA ASP A 286 10.35 9.14 -8.26
C ASP A 286 9.05 8.91 -7.45
N ASP A 287 8.01 9.66 -7.79
CA ASP A 287 6.72 9.62 -7.10
C ASP A 287 6.00 8.28 -7.18
N LYS A 288 6.09 7.61 -8.32
CA LYS A 288 5.45 6.29 -8.52
C LYS A 288 6.13 5.26 -7.65
N VAL A 289 7.46 5.33 -7.54
CA VAL A 289 8.25 4.45 -6.68
C VAL A 289 7.92 4.68 -5.21
N ALA A 290 7.99 5.92 -4.73
CA ALA A 290 7.71 6.23 -3.34
C ALA A 290 6.26 5.95 -2.93
N GLY A 291 5.28 6.29 -3.78
CA GLY A 291 3.87 5.98 -3.52
C GLY A 291 3.60 4.46 -3.48
N ARG A 292 4.28 3.68 -4.33
CA ARG A 292 4.18 2.21 -4.31
C ARG A 292 4.84 1.59 -3.09
N ILE A 293 5.95 2.13 -2.61
CA ILE A 293 6.55 1.72 -1.33
C ILE A 293 5.54 1.93 -0.19
N LEU A 294 4.87 3.08 -0.14
CA LEU A 294 3.86 3.31 0.90
C LEU A 294 2.63 2.40 0.79
N SER A 295 2.31 1.92 -0.42
CA SER A 295 1.29 0.87 -0.58
C SER A 295 1.66 -0.42 0.17
N TYR A 296 2.94 -0.73 0.32
CA TYR A 296 3.40 -1.80 1.22
C TYR A 296 3.36 -1.38 2.70
N VAL A 297 3.68 -0.13 3.02
CA VAL A 297 3.73 0.32 4.43
C VAL A 297 2.36 0.32 5.10
N TRP A 298 1.26 0.62 4.38
CA TRP A 298 -0.07 0.74 5.00
C TRP A 298 -0.52 -0.50 5.77
N HIS A 299 -0.38 -1.69 5.18
CA HIS A 299 -0.80 -2.91 5.86
C HIS A 299 0.17 -3.33 6.98
N ILE A 300 1.45 -2.96 6.88
CA ILE A 300 2.43 -3.15 7.97
C ILE A 300 2.00 -2.36 9.22
N LEU A 301 1.61 -1.10 9.04
CA LEU A 301 1.14 -0.25 10.15
C LEU A 301 -0.20 -0.76 10.70
N PHE A 302 -1.17 -0.96 9.81
CA PHE A 302 -2.57 -1.02 10.23
C PHE A 302 -3.10 -2.42 10.53
N ILE A 303 -2.46 -3.49 10.10
CA ILE A 303 -2.85 -4.85 10.50
C ILE A 303 -2.47 -5.07 11.97
N LYS A 304 -3.46 -5.40 12.79
CA LYS A 304 -3.25 -5.71 14.21
C LYS A 304 -2.33 -6.93 14.36
N GLN A 305 -1.28 -6.75 15.16
CA GLN A 305 -0.36 -7.80 15.58
C GLN A 305 -0.94 -8.55 16.79
N ARG A 306 -0.43 -9.76 17.09
CA ARG A 306 -0.79 -10.45 18.34
C ARG A 306 -0.24 -9.68 19.53
N GLU A 307 -0.82 -9.92 20.71
CA GLU A 307 -0.37 -9.28 21.96
C GLU A 307 1.10 -9.58 22.27
N SER A 308 1.55 -10.82 22.03
CA SER A 308 2.94 -11.23 22.22
C SER A 308 3.92 -10.50 21.29
N GLU A 309 3.51 -10.26 20.03
CA GLU A 309 4.31 -9.54 19.03
C GLU A 309 4.38 -8.05 19.38
N THR A 310 3.25 -7.47 19.80
CA THR A 310 3.15 -6.08 20.27
C THR A 310 4.04 -5.86 21.50
N ALA A 311 4.02 -6.76 22.47
CA ALA A 311 4.85 -6.67 23.67
C ALA A 311 6.36 -6.79 23.36
N ALA A 312 6.72 -7.52 22.31
CA ALA A 312 8.10 -7.68 21.86
C ALA A 312 8.55 -6.55 20.90
N GLY A 313 7.65 -5.68 20.45
CA GLY A 313 7.97 -4.63 19.48
C GLY A 313 8.36 -5.19 18.11
N VAL A 314 7.69 -6.26 17.66
CA VAL A 314 7.99 -6.92 16.38
C VAL A 314 6.72 -7.22 15.58
N VAL A 315 6.91 -7.45 14.28
CA VAL A 315 5.91 -7.88 13.30
C VAL A 315 6.29 -9.27 12.80
N ASP A 316 5.38 -10.24 12.92
CA ASP A 316 5.53 -11.57 12.30
C ASP A 316 5.12 -11.49 10.81
N LEU A 317 6.10 -11.62 9.92
CA LEU A 317 5.91 -11.51 8.47
C LEU A 317 4.96 -12.57 7.91
N ASP A 318 4.97 -13.79 8.44
CA ASP A 318 4.09 -14.85 7.94
C ASP A 318 2.63 -14.54 8.27
N GLN A 319 2.40 -14.05 9.49
CA GLN A 319 1.08 -13.60 9.91
C GLN A 319 0.62 -12.36 9.15
N LEU A 320 1.51 -11.36 8.97
CA LEU A 320 1.21 -10.17 8.20
C LEU A 320 0.77 -10.54 6.78
N ASN A 321 1.55 -11.39 6.11
CA ASN A 321 1.27 -11.87 4.76
C ASN A 321 -0.05 -12.63 4.66
N SER A 322 -0.36 -13.48 5.64
CA SER A 322 -1.61 -14.23 5.69
C SER A 322 -2.83 -13.30 5.79
N GLN A 323 -2.75 -12.29 6.66
CA GLN A 323 -3.83 -11.32 6.86
C GLN A 323 -3.99 -10.34 5.68
N ALA A 324 -2.89 -9.95 5.03
CA ALA A 324 -2.89 -9.01 3.91
C ALA A 324 -3.30 -9.65 2.56
N CYS A 325 -3.42 -10.98 2.52
CA CYS A 325 -3.75 -11.75 1.32
C CYS A 325 -4.90 -12.74 1.56
N PRO A 326 -6.11 -12.25 1.91
CA PRO A 326 -7.28 -13.11 2.03
C PRO A 326 -7.66 -13.71 0.67
N ARG A 327 -8.33 -14.86 0.68
CA ARG A 327 -8.89 -15.45 -0.54
C ARG A 327 -9.92 -14.49 -1.14
N ALA A 328 -9.93 -14.35 -2.47
CA ALA A 328 -10.77 -13.39 -3.18
C ALA A 328 -12.26 -13.58 -2.86
N GLY A 329 -12.76 -14.81 -2.79
CA GLY A 329 -14.16 -15.10 -2.44
C GLY A 329 -14.53 -14.63 -1.03
N GLU A 330 -13.65 -14.85 -0.05
CA GLU A 330 -13.84 -14.37 1.32
C GLU A 330 -13.79 -12.84 1.38
N CYS A 331 -12.87 -12.24 0.64
CA CYS A 331 -12.74 -10.79 0.53
C CYS A 331 -14.02 -10.15 -0.04
N TYR A 332 -14.54 -10.62 -1.18
CA TYR A 332 -15.76 -10.06 -1.78
C TYR A 332 -16.99 -10.24 -0.88
N CYS A 333 -17.10 -11.39 -0.21
CA CYS A 333 -18.17 -11.65 0.75
C CYS A 333 -18.10 -10.68 1.93
N ARG A 334 -16.89 -10.48 2.49
CA ARG A 334 -16.66 -9.58 3.64
C ARG A 334 -16.88 -8.11 3.29
N LEU A 335 -16.27 -7.63 2.21
CA LEU A 335 -16.31 -6.23 1.83
C LEU A 335 -17.65 -5.81 1.24
N TYR A 336 -18.27 -6.66 0.42
CA TYR A 336 -19.37 -6.26 -0.45
C TYR A 336 -20.62 -7.15 -0.33
N GLY A 337 -20.64 -8.10 0.61
CA GLY A 337 -21.75 -9.04 0.78
C GLY A 337 -21.90 -10.05 -0.36
N ARG A 338 -20.93 -10.11 -1.28
CA ARG A 338 -20.95 -10.98 -2.46
C ARG A 338 -20.37 -12.34 -2.11
N CYS A 339 -21.19 -13.18 -1.46
CA CYS A 339 -20.82 -14.51 -1.00
C CYS A 339 -21.20 -15.59 -2.03
N ASN A 340 -20.66 -16.81 -1.88
CA ASN A 340 -20.96 -17.97 -2.75
C ASN A 340 -20.71 -17.71 -4.25
N LEU A 341 -19.68 -16.93 -4.55
CA LEU A 341 -19.30 -16.59 -5.92
C LEU A 341 -18.78 -17.82 -6.68
N GLY A 342 -19.27 -18.01 -7.91
CA GLY A 342 -18.74 -19.02 -8.82
C GLY A 342 -17.37 -18.65 -9.39
N GLY A 343 -16.59 -19.66 -9.77
CA GLY A 343 -15.28 -19.48 -10.42
C GLY A 343 -14.24 -18.83 -9.50
N CYS A 344 -14.30 -19.11 -8.19
CA CYS A 344 -13.31 -18.75 -7.18
C CYS A 344 -12.40 -19.94 -6.80
N ASP A 345 -12.10 -20.83 -7.77
CA ASP A 345 -11.34 -22.07 -7.54
C ASP A 345 -9.90 -21.78 -7.09
N LYS A 346 -9.36 -20.64 -7.55
CA LYS A 346 -8.04 -20.14 -7.17
C LYS A 346 -8.17 -19.11 -6.06
N PRO A 347 -7.18 -19.02 -5.14
CA PRO A 347 -7.26 -18.12 -3.99
C PRO A 347 -7.36 -16.64 -4.38
N GLY A 348 -6.81 -16.24 -5.53
CA GLY A 348 -6.64 -14.82 -5.86
C GLY A 348 -7.64 -14.22 -6.85
N ARG A 349 -8.66 -14.94 -7.30
CA ARG A 349 -9.60 -14.42 -8.31
C ARG A 349 -10.96 -15.11 -8.23
N CYS A 350 -12.00 -14.35 -8.51
CA CYS A 350 -13.36 -14.86 -8.73
C CYS A 350 -13.84 -14.42 -10.12
N SER A 351 -14.35 -15.36 -10.91
CA SER A 351 -14.83 -15.08 -12.26
C SER A 351 -16.01 -14.10 -12.25
N GLY A 352 -16.00 -13.12 -13.16
CA GLY A 352 -17.06 -12.11 -13.28
C GLY A 352 -17.04 -11.00 -12.22
N GLN A 353 -16.16 -11.03 -11.22
CA GLN A 353 -16.03 -9.93 -10.26
C GLN A 353 -15.09 -8.83 -10.76
N TYR A 354 -14.01 -9.22 -11.42
CA TYR A 354 -13.04 -8.29 -11.99
C TYR A 354 -12.22 -8.93 -13.10
N GLN A 355 -11.77 -8.07 -14.02
CA GLN A 355 -10.80 -8.40 -15.03
C GLN A 355 -9.79 -7.26 -15.13
N LEU A 356 -8.50 -7.61 -15.09
CA LEU A 356 -7.45 -6.63 -15.32
C LEU A 356 -7.57 -6.08 -16.75
N PRO A 357 -7.80 -4.76 -16.93
CA PRO A 357 -7.96 -4.21 -18.26
C PRO A 357 -6.60 -4.15 -18.99
N PRO A 358 -6.60 -4.24 -20.33
CA PRO A 358 -5.38 -4.07 -21.10
C PRO A 358 -4.76 -2.69 -20.84
N ASN A 359 -3.43 -2.65 -20.74
CA ASN A 359 -2.65 -1.42 -20.50
C ASN A 359 -3.01 -0.66 -19.22
N LEU A 360 -3.69 -1.30 -18.25
CA LEU A 360 -4.11 -0.68 -16.98
C LEU A 360 -4.96 0.58 -17.20
N LYS A 361 -5.79 0.60 -18.24
CA LYS A 361 -6.72 1.70 -18.51
C LYS A 361 -8.14 1.19 -18.38
N ALA A 362 -8.92 1.81 -17.49
CA ALA A 362 -10.34 1.53 -17.41
C ALA A 362 -10.99 1.86 -18.78
N PRO A 363 -11.92 1.03 -19.27
CA PRO A 363 -12.63 1.33 -20.51
C PRO A 363 -13.36 2.67 -20.40
N THR A 364 -13.37 3.44 -21.48
CA THR A 364 -14.16 4.68 -21.54
C THR A 364 -15.65 4.36 -21.38
N GLU A 365 -16.43 5.35 -20.97
CA GLU A 365 -17.88 5.20 -20.77
C GLU A 365 -18.59 4.67 -22.02
N PHE A 366 -18.18 5.13 -23.20
CA PHE A 366 -18.62 4.62 -24.51
C PHE A 366 -18.38 3.11 -24.68
N VAL A 367 -17.23 2.63 -24.22
CA VAL A 367 -16.86 1.21 -24.28
C VAL A 367 -17.69 0.39 -23.28
N ARG A 368 -17.96 0.92 -22.09
CA ARG A 368 -18.80 0.24 -21.09
C ARG A 368 -20.24 0.06 -21.55
N GLN A 369 -20.84 1.11 -22.13
CA GLN A 369 -22.18 1.04 -22.71
C GLN A 369 -22.25 0.06 -23.89
N ARG A 370 -21.22 0.05 -24.76
CA ARG A 370 -21.16 -0.82 -25.95
C ARG A 370 -20.99 -2.31 -25.62
N PHE A 371 -20.29 -2.66 -24.54
CA PHE A 371 -20.06 -4.05 -24.13
C PHE A 371 -21.10 -4.56 -23.13
N GLY A 372 -22.21 -3.84 -22.92
CA GLY A 372 -23.26 -4.26 -22.00
C GLY A 372 -22.79 -4.39 -20.56
N ILE A 373 -21.68 -3.73 -20.20
CA ILE A 373 -21.21 -3.61 -18.82
C ILE A 373 -22.18 -2.65 -18.14
N ARG A 374 -23.32 -3.19 -17.69
CA ARG A 374 -24.31 -2.44 -16.93
C ARG A 374 -23.65 -1.94 -15.67
N SER A 375 -23.70 -0.63 -15.44
CA SER A 375 -23.57 -0.11 -14.09
C SER A 375 -24.57 -0.88 -13.23
N GLN A 376 -24.15 -1.34 -12.07
CA GLN A 376 -25.12 -1.73 -11.03
C GLN A 376 -25.78 -0.44 -10.55
N GLN A 377 -26.63 0.17 -11.39
CA GLN A 377 -27.69 1.03 -10.90
C GLN A 377 -28.51 0.14 -9.99
N ALA A 378 -28.46 0.44 -8.69
CA ALA A 378 -29.46 -0.03 -7.76
C ALA A 378 -30.82 0.22 -8.42
N SER A 379 -31.56 -0.86 -8.61
CA SER A 379 -32.92 -0.91 -9.11
C SER A 379 -33.73 0.30 -8.64
N GLU A 380 -33.99 1.25 -9.53
CA GLU A 380 -35.16 2.10 -9.44
C GLU A 380 -36.38 1.17 -9.41
N ARG A 381 -36.95 0.97 -8.22
CA ARG A 381 -38.33 0.54 -8.07
C ARG A 381 -38.94 1.38 -6.95
N SER A 382 -39.73 2.35 -7.41
CA SER A 382 -40.96 2.93 -6.82
C SER A 382 -41.02 3.11 -5.31
#